data_AF-A0A7Y2BJ89-F1
#
_entry.id   AF-A0A7Y2BJ89-F1
#
_cell.length_a   1.000
_cell.length_b   1.000
_cell.length_c   1.000
_cell.angle_alpha   90.00
_cell.angle_beta   90.00
_cell.angle_gamma   90.00
#
_symmetry.space_group_name_H-M   'P 1'
#
loop_
_entity.id
_entity.type
_entity.pdbx_description
1 polymer ?
#
loop_
_entity_poly.entity_id
_entity_poly.type
_entity_poly.pdbx_seq_one_letter_code
_entity_poly.pdbx_strand_id
1 'polypeptide(L)' 'MGQAALEKRLAREMGQCIADFGLIAPGDRVMVAISGGKDSYTLLHLLE' A
#
# COMPACT_ATOMS: atom_id res chain seq x y z
N MET A 1 -19.17 -0.11 -7.97
CA MET A 1 -17.77 0.22 -8.35
C MET A 1 -17.01 -1.10 -8.46
N GLY A 2 -16.29 -1.35 -9.55
CA GLY A 2 -15.54 -2.59 -9.73
C GLY A 2 -14.29 -2.65 -8.83
N GLN A 3 -13.79 -3.85 -8.57
CA GLN A 3 -12.64 -4.10 -7.69
C GLN A 3 -11.40 -3.30 -8.13
N ALA A 4 -11.14 -3.22 -9.43
CA ALA A 4 -10.05 -2.42 -10.00
C ALA A 4 -10.15 -0.91 -9.71
N ALA A 5 -11.36 -0.36 -9.59
CA ALA A 5 -11.55 1.06 -9.27
C ALA A 5 -11.23 1.35 -7.80
N LEU A 6 -11.53 0.41 -6.90
CA LEU A 6 -11.20 0.50 -5.48
C LEU A 6 -9.68 0.39 -5.27
N GLU A 7 -9.05 -0.59 -5.90
CA GLU A 7 -7.60 -0.80 -5.82
C GLU A 7 -6.83 0.43 -6.30
N LYS A 8 -7.19 0.98 -7.47
CA LYS A 8 -6.59 2.21 -7.99
C LYS A 8 -6.75 3.40 -7.04
N ARG A 9 -7.88 3.50 -6.35
CA ARG A 9 -8.12 4.57 -5.37
C ARG A 9 -7.23 4.39 -4.14
N LEU A 10 -7.15 3.18 -3.60
CA LEU A 10 -6.34 2.86 -2.42
C LEU A 10 -4.84 3.05 -2.70
N ALA A 11 -4.35 2.59 -3.85
CA ALA A 11 -2.95 2.80 -4.24
C ALA A 11 -2.61 4.30 -4.33
N ARG A 12 -3.52 5.12 -4.88
CA ARG A 12 -3.32 6.58 -4.93
C ARG A 12 -3.27 7.22 -3.55
N GLU A 13 -4.21 6.88 -2.67
CA GLU A 13 -4.27 7.42 -1.31
C GLU A 13 -3.03 6.99 -0.49
N MET A 14 -2.58 5.75 -0.64
CA MET A 14 -1.36 5.23 -0.02
C MET A 14 -0.10 5.94 -0.56
N GLY A 15 0.03 6.10 -1.88
CA GLY A 15 1.15 6.80 -2.49
C GLY A 15 1.24 8.27 -2.05
N GLN A 16 0.10 8.95 -1.92
CA GLN A 16 0.04 10.31 -1.38
C GLN A 16 0.54 10.34 0.08
N CYS A 17 0.10 9.39 0.92
CA CYS A 17 0.56 9.27 2.30
C CYS A 17 2.08 9.02 2.38
N ILE A 18 2.61 8.13 1.54
CA ILE A 18 4.05 7.86 1.47
C ILE A 18 4.82 9.16 1.13
N ALA A 19 4.34 9.94 0.17
CA ALA A 19 4.97 11.19 -0.26
C ALA A 19 4.87 12.30 0.81
N ASP A 20 3.69 12.47 1.40
CA ASP A 20 3.42 13.54 2.39
C ASP A 20 4.23 13.35 3.68
N PHE A 21 4.47 12.10 4.08
CA PHE A 21 5.16 11.77 5.33
C PHE A 21 6.57 11.19 5.14
N GLY A 22 7.04 11.04 3.90
CA GLY A 22 8.36 10.50 3.61
C GLY A 22 8.57 9.08 4.16
N LEU A 23 7.57 8.20 4.03
CA LEU A 23 7.56 6.89 4.69
C LEU A 23 8.46 5.86 4.00
N ILE A 24 8.60 5.95 2.67
CA ILE A 24 9.36 5.01 1.83
C ILE A 24 10.11 5.84 0.78
N ALA A 25 11.39 5.54 0.58
CA ALA A 25 12.26 6.19 -0.39
C ALA A 25 12.85 5.18 -1.41
N PRO A 26 13.33 5.66 -2.58
CA PRO A 26 14.00 4.81 -3.55
C PRO A 26 15.19 4.05 -2.93
N GLY A 27 15.21 2.74 -3.08
CA GLY A 27 16.24 1.86 -2.52
C GLY A 27 15.88 1.23 -1.17
N ASP A 28 14.78 1.64 -0.54
CA ASP A 28 14.32 1.01 0.69
C ASP A 28 13.88 -0.43 0.46
N ARG A 29 14.25 -1.30 1.40
CA ARG A 29 13.74 -2.67 1.49
C ARG A 29 12.67 -2.72 2.56
N VAL A 30 11.41 -2.77 2.13
CA VAL A 30 10.25 -2.73 3.01
C VAL A 30 9.84 -4.16 3.41
N MET A 31 9.73 -4.41 4.72
CA MET A 31 9.18 -5.65 5.27
C MET A 31 7.73 -5.41 5.68
N VAL A 32 6.82 -6.26 5.20
CA VAL A 32 5.41 -6.23 5.60
C VAL A 32 5.14 -7.35 6.59
N ALA A 33 4.68 -7.01 7.79
CA ALA A 33 4.26 -8.00 8.78
C ALA A 33 2.86 -8.54 8.43
N ILE A 34 2.76 -9.83 8.14
CA ILE A 34 1.51 -10.48 7.75
C ILE A 34 0.85 -11.12 8.97
N SER A 35 -0.30 -10.56 9.37
CA SER A 35 -1.04 -11.05 10.54
C SER A 35 -2.07 -12.13 10.21
N GLY A 36 -2.34 -12.37 8.93
CA GLY A 36 -3.45 -13.21 8.46
C GLY A 36 -4.73 -12.41 8.21
N GLY A 37 -4.79 -11.14 8.59
CA GLY A 37 -5.93 -10.26 8.35
C GLY A 37 -5.90 -9.59 6.98
N LYS A 38 -7.08 -9.26 6.44
CA LYS A 38 -7.24 -8.63 5.12
C LYS A 38 -6.43 -7.35 4.96
N ASP A 39 -6.23 -6.58 6.03
CA ASP A 39 -5.54 -5.29 5.97
C ASP A 39 -4.05 -5.47 5.69
N SER A 40 -3.41 -6.47 6.33
CA SER A 40 -2.00 -6.79 6.09
C SER A 40 -1.76 -7.34 4.68
N TYR A 41 -2.67 -8.17 4.16
CA TYR A 41 -2.61 -8.65 2.78
C TYR A 41 -2.87 -7.55 1.77
N THR A 42 -3.81 -6.65 2.05
CA THR A 42 -4.11 -5.50 1.19
C THR A 42 -2.91 -4.56 1.13
N LEU A 43 -2.25 -4.28 2.26
CA LEU A 43 -1.04 -3.46 2.28
C LEU A 43 0.09 -4.09 1.46
N LEU A 44 0.32 -5.41 1.62
CA LEU A 44 1.29 -6.13 0.79
C LEU A 44 0.96 -6.00 -0.69
N HIS A 45 -0.28 -6.31 -1.08
CA HIS A 45 -0.75 -6.24 -2.46
C HIS A 45 -0.64 -4.84 -3.06
N LEU A 46 -0.88 -3.78 -2.28
CA LEU A 46 -0.77 -2.41 -2.76
C LEU A 46 0.69 -1.92 -2.91
N LEU A 47 1.64 -2.55 -2.22
CA LEU A 47 3.06 -2.25 -2.28
C LEU A 47 3.81 -3.06 -3.35
N GLU A 48 3.20 -4.12 -3.88
CA GLU A 48 3.66 -4.90 -5.05
C GLU A 48 3.37 -4.18 -6.38
#